data_AF-A0A0K9CP65-F1
#
_entry.id   AF-A0A0K9CP65-F1
#
_cell.length_a   1.000
_cell.length_b   1.000
_cell.length_c   1.000
_cell.angle_alpha   90.00
_cell.angle_beta   90.00
_cell.angle_gamma   90.00
#
_symmetry.space_group_name_H-M   'P 1'
#
loop_
_entity.id
_entity.type
_entity.pdbx_description
1 polymer ?
#
loop_
_entity_poly.entity_id
_entity_poly.type
_entity_poly.pdbx_seq_one_letter_code
_entity_poly.pdbx_strand_id
1 'polypeptide(L)'
;MLENKYQVTKDADRMGMRLSGEFIKHKDKADIISDAAVFGSIQVPGNGQPIILLADRQTTGGYTKIATVIKADLPKIAQMVPNDTIEFSLVNIEEAQKEYKKFYNILDEIKESFVVKPKVYTEKQLYVIKKLFGNRRK
;
A
#
# COMPACT_ATOMS: atom_id res chain seq x y z
N MET A 1 8.27 -17.59 9.35
CA MET A 1 7.63 -16.50 8.57
C MET A 1 8.60 -15.89 7.56
N LEU A 2 9.75 -15.35 7.97
CA LEU A 2 10.67 -14.64 7.06
C LEU A 2 11.36 -15.54 6.02
N GLU A 3 11.50 -16.83 6.31
CA GLU A 3 12.16 -17.80 5.43
C GLU A 3 11.18 -18.51 4.48
N ASN A 4 9.88 -18.22 4.59
CA ASN A 4 8.82 -18.97 3.91
C ASN A 4 7.98 -18.07 3.02
N LYS A 5 7.51 -18.68 1.94
CA LYS A 5 6.52 -18.09 1.05
C LYS A 5 5.11 -18.36 1.57
N TYR A 6 4.23 -17.39 1.42
CA TYR A 6 2.82 -17.50 1.78
C TYR A 6 1.96 -17.20 0.58
N GLN A 7 0.94 -18.02 0.33
CA GLN A 7 0.04 -17.87 -0.78
C GLN A 7 -1.25 -17.16 -0.34
N VAL A 8 -1.73 -16.21 -1.14
CA VAL A 8 -3.03 -15.56 -0.93
C VAL A 8 -4.13 -16.59 -1.17
N THR A 9 -5.00 -16.76 -0.18
CA THR A 9 -6.12 -17.71 -0.27
C THR A 9 -7.31 -17.11 -1.01
N LYS A 10 -8.30 -17.95 -1.34
CA LYS A 10 -9.57 -17.52 -1.95
C LYS A 10 -10.45 -16.70 -1.01
N ASP A 11 -10.22 -16.80 0.28
CA ASP A 11 -10.99 -16.10 1.32
C ASP A 11 -10.46 -14.69 1.61
N ALA A 12 -9.61 -14.14 0.73
CA ALA A 12 -9.12 -12.78 0.83
C ALA A 12 -10.23 -11.77 0.42
N ASP A 13 -10.44 -10.77 1.26
CA ASP A 13 -11.44 -9.71 1.04
C ASP A 13 -10.90 -8.36 1.55
N ARG A 14 -11.74 -7.32 1.55
CA ARG A 14 -11.34 -5.98 2.03
C ARG A 14 -11.17 -5.89 3.55
N MET A 15 -11.63 -6.87 4.33
CA MET A 15 -11.39 -6.94 5.78
C MET A 15 -10.00 -7.51 6.08
N GLY A 16 -9.60 -8.57 5.36
CA GLY A 16 -8.31 -9.20 5.57
C GLY A 16 -7.88 -10.14 4.44
N MET A 17 -6.58 -10.13 4.18
CA MET A 17 -5.92 -11.05 3.27
C MET A 17 -5.45 -12.28 4.05
N ARG A 18 -6.18 -13.38 3.92
CA ARG A 18 -5.86 -14.68 4.52
C ARG A 18 -4.79 -15.37 3.69
N LEU A 19 -3.74 -15.83 4.36
CA LEU A 19 -2.59 -16.47 3.74
C LEU A 19 -2.50 -17.94 4.13
N SER A 20 -2.09 -18.78 3.18
CA SER A 20 -1.76 -20.18 3.41
C SER A 20 -0.26 -20.41 3.23
N GLY A 21 0.37 -21.07 4.19
CA GLY A 21 1.79 -21.43 4.12
C GLY A 21 2.24 -22.20 5.35
N GLU A 22 3.52 -22.06 5.68
CA GLU A 22 4.08 -22.71 6.87
C GLU A 22 3.37 -22.23 8.14
N PHE A 23 2.97 -23.21 8.97
CA PHE A 23 2.31 -23.00 10.24
C PHE A 23 3.19 -22.19 11.20
N ILE A 24 2.67 -21.06 11.69
CA ILE A 24 3.36 -20.25 12.69
C ILE A 24 2.95 -20.71 14.08
N LYS A 25 3.89 -21.29 14.82
CA LYS A 25 3.67 -21.74 16.20
C LYS A 25 3.68 -20.56 17.17
N HIS A 26 2.68 -20.51 18.03
CA HIS A 26 2.61 -19.56 19.15
C HIS A 26 3.58 -19.97 20.27
N LYS A 27 4.21 -18.96 20.90
CA LYS A 27 5.02 -19.19 22.10
C LYS A 27 4.15 -19.58 23.30
N ASP A 28 3.08 -18.82 23.53
CA ASP A 28 2.18 -19.01 24.67
C ASP A 28 0.75 -19.31 24.22
N LYS A 29 0.08 -18.34 23.58
CA LYS A 29 -1.32 -18.47 23.12
C LYS A 29 -1.61 -17.62 21.88
N ALA A 30 -2.62 -18.04 21.12
CA ALA A 30 -3.08 -17.34 19.93
C ALA A 30 -3.97 -16.11 20.24
N ASP A 31 -4.59 -16.11 21.42
CA ASP A 31 -5.53 -15.09 21.83
C ASP A 31 -4.91 -14.15 22.88
N ILE A 32 -5.10 -12.85 22.68
CA ILE A 32 -4.68 -11.77 23.56
C ILE A 32 -5.90 -11.00 24.08
N ILE A 33 -5.68 -10.13 25.06
CA ILE A 33 -6.67 -9.10 25.38
C ILE A 33 -6.86 -8.25 24.12
N SER A 34 -8.12 -7.94 23.80
CA SER A 34 -8.45 -7.17 22.60
C SER A 34 -7.66 -5.85 22.58
N ASP A 35 -7.01 -5.61 21.46
CA ASP A 35 -6.14 -4.46 21.24
C ASP A 35 -6.44 -3.84 19.87
N ALA A 36 -5.98 -2.62 19.63
CA ALA A 36 -6.18 -1.89 18.39
C ALA A 36 -5.67 -2.68 17.17
N ALA A 37 -6.44 -2.61 16.09
CA ALA A 37 -6.12 -3.22 14.80
C ALA A 37 -5.81 -2.13 13.77
N VAL A 38 -4.56 -2.06 13.33
CA VAL A 38 -4.11 -1.06 12.34
C VAL A 38 -4.02 -1.66 10.95
N PHE A 39 -4.04 -0.79 9.93
CA PHE A 39 -4.01 -1.24 8.53
C PHE A 39 -2.65 -1.90 8.29
N GLY A 40 -2.65 -3.14 7.81
CA GLY A 40 -1.44 -3.94 7.62
C GLY A 40 -1.03 -4.78 8.81
N SER A 41 -1.73 -4.75 9.95
CA SER A 41 -1.46 -5.67 11.05
C SER A 41 -1.55 -7.12 10.57
N ILE A 42 -0.59 -7.95 10.98
CA ILE A 42 -0.54 -9.37 10.63
C ILE A 42 -0.95 -10.18 11.86
N GLN A 43 -2.18 -10.67 11.85
CA GLN A 43 -2.72 -11.54 12.89
C GLN A 43 -2.38 -13.00 12.60
N VAL A 44 -2.15 -13.78 13.65
CA VAL A 44 -1.96 -15.23 13.57
C VAL A 44 -2.95 -15.91 14.53
N PRO A 45 -4.10 -16.38 14.05
CA PRO A 45 -5.06 -17.12 14.86
C PRO A 45 -4.52 -18.51 15.30
N GLY A 46 -5.33 -19.28 16.03
CA GLY A 46 -4.95 -20.60 16.54
C GLY A 46 -4.63 -21.65 15.47
N ASN A 47 -5.08 -21.44 14.23
CA ASN A 47 -4.73 -22.30 13.09
C ASN A 47 -3.34 -21.99 12.50
N GLY A 48 -2.61 -21.01 13.04
CA GLY A 48 -1.24 -20.66 12.65
C GLY A 48 -1.09 -20.02 11.27
N GLN A 49 -2.20 -19.72 10.59
CA GLN A 49 -2.21 -19.14 9.24
C GLN A 49 -2.36 -17.61 9.32
N PRO A 50 -1.45 -16.82 8.71
CA PRO A 50 -1.47 -15.37 8.86
C PRO A 50 -2.67 -14.69 8.17
N ILE A 51 -3.11 -13.57 8.72
CA ILE A 51 -4.11 -12.67 8.13
C ILE A 51 -3.57 -11.24 8.15
N ILE A 52 -3.38 -10.63 6.98
CA ILE A 52 -3.04 -9.20 6.89
C ILE A 52 -4.35 -8.40 6.92
N LEU A 53 -4.53 -7.52 7.90
CA LEU A 53 -5.74 -6.71 8.04
C LEU A 53 -5.77 -5.56 7.02
N LEU A 54 -6.89 -5.39 6.33
CA LEU A 54 -7.02 -4.45 5.20
C LEU A 54 -7.94 -3.24 5.52
N ALA A 55 -8.44 -2.58 4.49
CA ALA A 55 -9.12 -1.28 4.59
C ALA A 55 -10.38 -1.33 5.47
N ASP A 56 -11.15 -2.42 5.39
CA ASP A 56 -12.43 -2.59 6.08
C ASP A 56 -12.30 -3.43 7.35
N ARG A 57 -11.06 -3.64 7.84
CA ARG A 57 -10.79 -4.38 9.07
C ARG A 57 -11.57 -3.78 10.27
N GLN A 58 -11.89 -4.65 11.21
CA GLN A 58 -12.32 -4.28 12.56
C GLN A 58 -11.33 -3.33 13.28
N THR A 59 -11.86 -2.51 14.19
CA THR A 59 -11.06 -1.53 14.95
C THR A 59 -10.22 -2.16 16.07
N THR A 60 -10.69 -3.26 16.63
CA THR A 60 -10.01 -4.04 17.68
C THR A 60 -10.05 -5.53 17.34
N GLY A 61 -9.09 -6.30 17.86
CA GLY A 61 -9.06 -7.74 17.66
C GLY A 61 -8.34 -8.48 18.78
N GLY A 62 -8.77 -9.72 19.01
CA GLY A 62 -8.24 -10.59 20.07
C GLY A 62 -7.14 -11.55 19.64
N TYR A 63 -6.72 -11.55 18.36
CA TYR A 63 -5.64 -12.43 17.91
C TYR A 63 -4.27 -11.77 18.06
N THR A 64 -3.27 -12.59 18.41
CA THR A 64 -1.86 -12.18 18.46
C THR A 64 -1.43 -11.59 17.12
N LYS A 65 -0.81 -10.40 17.17
CA LYS A 65 -0.23 -9.71 16.02
C LYS A 65 1.28 -9.91 16.04
N ILE A 66 1.85 -10.47 14.97
CA ILE A 66 3.30 -10.77 14.91
C ILE A 66 4.11 -9.64 14.28
N ALA A 67 3.49 -8.85 13.38
CA ALA A 67 4.11 -7.74 12.67
C ALA A 67 3.05 -6.78 12.10
N THR A 68 3.50 -5.68 11.47
CA THR A 68 2.66 -4.77 10.68
C THR A 68 3.36 -4.46 9.36
N VAL A 69 2.65 -4.61 8.25
CA VAL A 69 3.14 -4.22 6.91
C VAL A 69 3.34 -2.71 6.86
N ILE A 70 4.46 -2.26 6.30
CA ILE A 70 4.75 -0.84 6.17
C ILE A 70 3.76 -0.17 5.21
N LYS A 71 3.48 1.12 5.47
CA LYS A 71 2.47 1.87 4.70
C LYS A 71 2.77 1.94 3.19
N ALA A 72 4.05 1.95 2.80
CA ALA A 72 4.48 2.01 1.40
C ALA A 72 4.08 0.76 0.59
N ASP A 73 3.94 -0.39 1.24
CA ASP A 73 3.64 -1.66 0.57
C ASP A 73 2.15 -2.04 0.61
N LEU A 74 1.34 -1.37 1.44
CA LEU A 74 -0.10 -1.62 1.53
C LEU A 74 -0.83 -1.54 0.18
N PRO A 75 -0.53 -0.59 -0.73
CA PRO A 75 -1.14 -0.57 -2.06
C PRO A 75 -0.81 -1.81 -2.89
N LYS A 76 0.42 -2.35 -2.77
CA LYS A 76 0.82 -3.58 -3.49
C LYS A 76 0.04 -4.78 -2.96
N ILE A 77 -0.04 -4.92 -1.64
CA ILE A 77 -0.83 -5.96 -0.99
C ILE A 77 -2.31 -5.88 -1.41
N ALA A 78 -2.88 -4.68 -1.44
CA ALA A 78 -4.29 -4.49 -1.82
C ALA A 78 -4.61 -4.89 -3.27
N GLN A 79 -3.62 -5.08 -4.14
CA GLN A 79 -3.79 -5.53 -5.52
C GLN A 79 -3.61 -7.03 -5.72
N MET A 80 -3.15 -7.77 -4.70
CA MET A 80 -2.90 -9.20 -4.86
C MET A 80 -4.21 -9.99 -4.91
N VAL A 81 -4.18 -11.08 -5.67
CA VAL A 81 -5.33 -11.96 -5.93
C VAL A 81 -5.05 -13.38 -5.41
N PRO A 82 -6.07 -14.23 -5.28
CA PRO A 82 -5.86 -15.61 -4.87
C PRO A 82 -4.81 -16.32 -5.74
N ASN A 83 -3.95 -17.10 -5.07
CA ASN A 83 -2.77 -17.79 -5.58
C ASN A 83 -1.49 -16.95 -5.74
N ASP A 84 -1.56 -15.61 -5.61
CA ASP A 84 -0.34 -14.80 -5.54
C ASP A 84 0.51 -15.19 -4.33
N THR A 85 1.81 -14.93 -4.41
CA THR A 85 2.78 -15.32 -3.38
C THR A 85 3.40 -14.09 -2.70
N ILE A 86 3.50 -14.15 -1.38
CA ILE A 86 4.11 -13.14 -0.52
C ILE A 86 5.34 -13.73 0.17
N GLU A 87 6.42 -12.97 0.15
CA GLU A 87 7.60 -13.17 1.00
C GLU A 87 7.78 -11.95 1.89
N PHE A 88 8.11 -12.18 3.16
CA PHE A 88 8.24 -11.11 4.14
C PHE A 88 9.71 -10.84 4.46
N SER A 89 10.09 -9.57 4.46
CA SER A 89 11.37 -9.10 4.99
C SER A 89 11.12 -8.23 6.23
N LEU A 90 12.06 -8.30 7.19
CA LEU A 90 12.08 -7.33 8.28
C LEU A 90 12.69 -6.02 7.79
N VAL A 91 12.11 -4.92 8.25
CA VAL A 91 12.62 -3.58 8.05
C VAL A 91 12.59 -2.82 9.38
N ASN A 92 13.56 -1.94 9.59
CA ASN A 92 13.54 -1.01 10.71
C ASN A 92 12.66 0.23 10.39
N ILE A 93 12.50 1.11 11.38
CA ILE A 93 11.63 2.29 11.27
C ILE A 93 12.19 3.27 10.23
N GLU A 94 13.51 3.44 10.17
CA GLU A 94 14.20 4.33 9.25
C GLU A 94 14.00 3.90 7.79
N GLU A 95 14.12 2.60 7.51
CA GLU A 95 13.84 1.98 6.22
C GLU A 95 12.36 2.14 5.83
N ALA A 96 11.44 1.84 6.76
CA ALA A 96 10.01 2.01 6.54
C ALA A 96 9.64 3.47 6.18
N GLN A 97 10.23 4.45 6.88
CA GLN A 97 10.05 5.87 6.60
C GLN A 97 10.67 6.28 5.26
N LYS A 98 11.84 5.72 4.91
CA LYS A 98 12.49 5.97 3.63
C LYS A 98 11.63 5.48 2.46
N GLU A 99 11.09 4.27 2.54
CA GLU A 99 10.19 3.73 1.52
C GLU A 99 8.88 4.52 1.45
N TYR A 100 8.35 4.98 2.59
CA TYR A 100 7.18 5.85 2.62
C TYR A 100 7.41 7.18 1.89
N LYS A 101 8.56 7.84 2.11
CA LYS A 101 8.91 9.09 1.39
C LYS A 101 9.07 8.84 -0.11
N LYS A 102 9.75 7.77 -0.51
CA LYS A 102 9.89 7.39 -1.92
C LYS A 102 8.53 7.21 -2.60
N PHE A 103 7.61 6.50 -1.94
CA PHE A 103 6.26 6.29 -2.45
C PHE A 103 5.53 7.62 -2.72
N TYR A 104 5.60 8.58 -1.78
CA TYR A 104 4.97 9.89 -1.98
C TYR A 104 5.65 10.74 -3.04
N ASN A 105 6.99 10.70 -3.13
CA ASN A 105 7.71 11.40 -4.20
C ASN A 105 7.26 10.94 -5.59
N ILE A 106 7.09 9.62 -5.79
CA ILE A 106 6.56 9.07 -7.05
C ILE A 106 5.15 9.60 -7.32
N LEU A 107 4.28 9.63 -6.31
CA LEU A 107 2.93 10.17 -6.48
C LEU A 107 2.94 11.65 -6.84
N ASP A 108 3.85 12.43 -6.26
CA ASP A 108 3.97 13.85 -6.54
C ASP A 108 4.55 14.11 -7.94
N GLU A 109 5.55 13.35 -8.37
CA GLU A 109 6.06 13.36 -9.76
C GLU A 109 4.95 13.04 -10.78
N ILE A 110 4.12 12.02 -10.48
CA ILE A 110 2.97 11.67 -11.31
C ILE A 110 1.98 12.85 -11.38
N LYS A 111 1.63 13.46 -10.25
CA LYS A 111 0.74 14.64 -10.23
C LYS A 111 1.31 15.77 -11.06
N GLU A 112 2.59 16.09 -10.90
CA GLU A 112 3.26 17.15 -11.65
C GLU A 112 3.29 16.88 -13.16
N SER A 113 3.40 15.61 -13.57
CA SER A 113 3.36 15.22 -14.98
C SER A 113 2.01 15.51 -15.66
N PHE A 114 0.91 15.48 -14.90
CA PHE A 114 -0.43 15.83 -15.40
C PHE A 114 -0.71 17.34 -15.40
N VAL A 115 0.09 18.13 -14.70
CA VAL A 115 -0.03 19.59 -14.74
C VAL A 115 0.51 20.07 -16.09
N VAL A 116 -0.40 20.40 -17.01
CA VAL A 116 -0.05 21.14 -18.22
C VAL A 116 0.54 22.47 -17.77
N LYS A 117 1.87 22.58 -17.80
CA LYS A 117 2.54 23.85 -17.52
C LYS A 117 2.00 24.88 -18.52
N PRO A 118 1.50 26.04 -18.07
CA PRO A 118 1.00 27.06 -18.99
C PRO A 118 2.09 27.39 -20.00
N LYS A 119 1.75 27.37 -21.30
CA LYS A 119 2.71 27.74 -22.35
C LYS A 119 3.11 29.20 -22.13
N VAL A 120 4.35 29.41 -21.70
CA VAL A 120 4.97 30.73 -21.65
C VAL A 120 5.51 31.04 -23.04
N TYR A 121 4.95 32.05 -23.68
CA TYR A 121 5.39 32.51 -25.00
C TYR A 121 6.32 33.71 -24.84
N THR A 122 7.38 33.79 -25.63
CA THR A 122 8.19 35.01 -25.74
C THR A 122 7.38 36.13 -26.42
N GLU A 123 7.77 37.39 -26.26
CA GLU A 123 7.10 38.52 -26.93
C GLU A 123 6.99 38.33 -28.45
N LYS A 124 8.03 37.78 -29.08
CA LYS A 124 8.06 37.47 -30.52
C LYS A 124 7.04 36.40 -30.89
N GLN A 125 6.88 35.36 -30.06
CA GLN A 125 5.88 34.32 -30.27
C GLN A 125 4.45 34.85 -30.04
N LEU A 126 4.24 35.66 -29.00
CA LEU A 126 2.98 36.35 -28.74
C LEU A 126 2.58 37.26 -29.91
N TYR A 127 3.53 38.00 -30.48
CA TYR A 127 3.32 38.82 -31.67
C TYR A 127 2.87 37.98 -32.87
N VAL A 128 3.54 36.85 -33.14
CA VAL A 128 3.19 35.95 -34.24
C VAL A 128 1.81 35.32 -34.02
N ILE A 129 1.49 34.87 -32.81
CA ILE A 129 0.18 34.30 -32.47
C ILE A 129 -0.93 35.35 -32.63
N LYS A 130 -0.70 36.57 -32.14
CA LYS A 130 -1.64 37.69 -32.35
C LYS A 130 -1.81 38.02 -33.83
N LYS A 131 -0.77 37.88 -34.67
CA LYS A 131 -0.89 38.12 -36.12
C LYS A 131 -1.62 36.99 -36.85
N LEU A 132 -1.40 35.73 -36.45
CA LEU A 132 -2.02 34.56 -37.06
C LEU A 132 -3.49 34.37 -36.66
N PHE A 133 -3.85 34.73 -35.43
CA PHE A 133 -5.17 34.47 -34.84
C PHE A 133 -5.93 35.73 -34.39
N GLY A 134 -5.28 36.89 -34.33
CA GLY A 134 -5.87 38.14 -33.88
C GLY A 134 -6.45 38.96 -35.02
N ASN A 135 -7.70 38.66 -35.39
CA ASN A 135 -8.83 39.59 -35.57
C ASN A 135 -10.02 38.85 -36.21
N ARG A 136 -10.40 37.67 -35.67
CA ARG A 136 -11.76 37.17 -35.92
C ARG A 136 -12.73 37.98 -35.07
N ARG A 137 -12.99 39.22 -35.49
CA ARG A 137 -14.20 39.95 -35.06
C ARG A 137 -15.40 39.09 -35.48
N LYS A 138 -16.30 38.83 -34.54
CA LYS A 138 -17.70 38.53 -34.90
C LYS A 138 -18.29 39.72 -35.62
#